data_AF-A0A1M5LIF5-F1
#
_entry.id   AF-A0A1M5LIF5-F1
#
_cell.length_a   1.000
_cell.length_b   1.000
_cell.length_c   1.000
_cell.angle_alpha   90.00
_cell.angle_beta   90.00
_cell.angle_gamma   90.00
#
_symmetry.space_group_name_H-M   'P 1'
#
loop_
_entity.id
_entity.type
_entity.pdbx_description
1 polymer ?
#
loop_
_entity_poly.entity_id
_entity_poly.type
_entity_poly.pdbx_seq_one_letter_code
_entity_poly.pdbx_strand_id
1 'polypeptide(L)'
;MNPSAPHSHARSTIDSRICPAQSAEGDHHAFLGDDHGANGQRMSAVVVLTLLMMVVEIVAGYWSGSMALLADGWHMASHAAALGAAAFAYRYAHRHVHDARYSFGTGKVGDLAAFTSSLLLGAIGAAMIWESVQRLLAPTAIAYNEALIVAVLGLVVNLASALLLRHDHDHDHDHDDHDDHDDHEHHHDDGHHDHNLRAAYLHVLADALTSILAIVALLAGRHMGWVWIDPVVGIVGALVIGQWALGLARRTAAVLLDASVDPRLTDRVRRLLEGSGDAHVADLHLWRLAPGKHAVIASLRASAPLSAAAYKARLADVPGLVHVTIEAEAVATV
;
A
#
# COMPACT_ATOMS: atom_id res chain seq x y z
N MET A 1 74.24 -32.77 -30.28
CA MET A 1 73.27 -33.24 -31.28
C MET A 1 71.88 -32.81 -30.83
N ASN A 2 71.10 -32.31 -31.79
CA ASN A 2 69.87 -31.51 -31.65
C ASN A 2 68.64 -32.37 -31.20
N PRO A 3 67.40 -31.84 -31.11
CA PRO A 3 66.69 -31.47 -29.88
C PRO A 3 65.32 -32.18 -29.76
N SER A 4 64.55 -31.95 -28.68
CA SER A 4 63.09 -31.68 -28.73
C SER A 4 62.42 -31.70 -27.34
N ALA A 5 61.85 -30.56 -26.97
CA ALA A 5 60.61 -30.44 -26.19
C ALA A 5 59.54 -29.87 -27.19
N PRO A 6 58.23 -29.67 -26.89
CA PRO A 6 57.58 -29.59 -25.56
C PRO A 6 56.12 -30.11 -25.49
N HIS A 7 55.48 -29.81 -24.35
CA HIS A 7 54.04 -29.75 -24.03
C HIS A 7 53.40 -30.92 -23.28
N SER A 8 53.22 -30.70 -21.97
CA SER A 8 52.22 -31.38 -21.13
C SER A 8 51.56 -30.33 -20.24
N HIS A 9 50.24 -30.20 -20.37
CA HIS A 9 49.40 -29.28 -19.62
C HIS A 9 49.40 -29.63 -18.13
N ALA A 10 49.94 -28.73 -17.30
CA ALA A 10 49.69 -28.74 -15.87
C ALA A 10 48.25 -28.27 -15.61
N ARG A 11 47.35 -29.23 -15.31
CA ARG A 11 46.06 -28.95 -14.67
C ARG A 11 46.35 -28.54 -13.22
N SER A 12 46.38 -27.24 -12.96
CA SER A 12 46.32 -26.71 -11.60
C SER A 12 44.91 -26.95 -11.07
N THR A 13 44.83 -27.81 -10.06
CA THR A 13 43.73 -27.94 -9.12
C THR A 13 43.38 -26.56 -8.56
N ILE A 14 42.19 -26.05 -8.87
CA ILE A 14 41.60 -24.92 -8.16
C ILE A 14 41.07 -25.47 -6.84
N ASP A 15 41.70 -25.00 -5.76
CA ASP A 15 41.32 -25.19 -4.37
C ASP A 15 39.89 -24.67 -4.15
N SER A 16 38.96 -25.60 -3.91
CA SER A 16 37.57 -25.32 -3.61
C SER A 16 37.39 -25.15 -2.11
N ARG A 17 37.90 -24.05 -1.56
CA ARG A 17 37.57 -23.57 -0.22
C ARG A 17 38.09 -22.14 -0.04
N ILE A 18 37.16 -21.18 -0.02
CA ILE A 18 37.11 -19.92 0.75
C ILE A 18 36.18 -18.98 -0.04
N CYS A 19 34.90 -19.08 0.27
CA CYS A 19 33.93 -18.00 0.09
C CYS A 19 32.90 -18.23 1.21
N PRO A 20 32.94 -17.49 2.33
CA PRO A 20 31.84 -17.55 3.27
C PRO A 20 30.62 -16.96 2.56
N ALA A 21 29.57 -17.76 2.46
CA ALA A 21 28.26 -17.30 2.01
C ALA A 21 27.82 -16.16 2.92
N GLN A 22 27.89 -14.92 2.42
CA GLN A 22 27.20 -13.80 3.03
C GLN A 22 25.71 -14.08 2.88
N SER A 23 25.12 -14.48 4.01
CA SER A 23 23.70 -14.58 4.25
C SER A 23 22.99 -13.32 3.78
N ALA A 24 21.90 -13.51 3.05
CA ALA A 24 20.98 -12.46 2.67
C ALA A 24 20.41 -11.77 3.92
N GLU A 25 20.94 -10.60 4.27
CA GLU A 25 20.21 -9.61 5.07
C GLU A 25 19.21 -8.95 4.13
N GLY A 26 18.04 -9.59 4.02
CA GLY A 26 16.84 -8.90 3.62
C GLY A 26 16.51 -7.89 4.70
N ASP A 27 16.38 -6.62 4.32
CA ASP A 27 15.66 -5.62 5.11
C ASP A 27 14.20 -6.08 5.22
N HIS A 28 13.96 -6.92 6.23
CA HIS A 28 12.66 -7.28 6.71
C HIS A 28 12.10 -6.08 7.45
N HIS A 29 11.38 -5.21 6.74
CA HIS A 29 10.29 -4.47 7.37
C HIS A 29 9.13 -5.44 7.64
N ALA A 30 9.40 -6.49 8.43
CA ALA A 30 8.41 -7.30 9.08
C ALA A 30 8.23 -6.68 10.47
N PHE A 31 7.24 -5.78 10.58
CA PHE A 31 6.80 -5.19 11.85
C PHE A 31 6.04 -6.22 12.70
N LEU A 32 6.57 -7.43 12.83
CA LEU A 32 5.98 -8.53 13.60
C LEU A 32 7.12 -9.22 14.35
N GLY A 33 7.55 -8.58 15.43
CA GLY A 33 8.42 -9.18 16.43
C GLY A 33 7.70 -10.33 17.16
N ASP A 34 8.49 -11.29 17.61
CA ASP A 34 8.12 -12.62 18.11
C ASP A 34 7.30 -12.66 19.43
N ASP A 35 6.53 -11.62 19.75
CA ASP A 35 5.71 -11.52 20.99
C ASP A 35 4.18 -11.57 20.78
N HIS A 36 3.68 -11.81 19.56
CA HIS A 36 2.29 -11.45 19.20
C HIS A 36 1.33 -12.61 18.89
N GLY A 37 1.36 -13.71 19.64
CA GLY A 37 0.41 -14.81 19.47
C GLY A 37 -1.06 -14.42 19.73
N ALA A 38 -1.33 -13.68 20.81
CA ALA A 38 -2.68 -13.28 21.20
C ALA A 38 -3.20 -12.02 20.47
N ASN A 39 -2.32 -11.03 20.25
CA ASN A 39 -2.68 -9.76 19.61
C ASN A 39 -2.96 -9.94 18.09
N GLY A 40 -2.20 -10.80 17.41
CA GLY A 40 -2.47 -11.15 16.00
C GLY A 40 -3.78 -11.92 15.81
N GLN A 41 -4.16 -12.77 16.78
CA GLN A 41 -5.44 -13.48 16.77
C GLN A 41 -6.63 -12.52 16.98
N ARG A 42 -6.48 -11.51 17.86
CA ARG A 42 -7.50 -10.47 18.06
C ARG A 42 -7.69 -9.60 16.81
N MET A 43 -6.59 -9.14 16.21
CA MET A 43 -6.62 -8.35 14.97
C MET A 43 -7.31 -9.13 13.83
N SER A 44 -6.94 -10.40 13.64
CA SER A 44 -7.58 -11.24 12.62
C SER A 44 -9.05 -11.52 12.93
N ALA A 45 -9.43 -11.73 14.19
CA ALA A 45 -10.82 -11.88 14.59
C ALA A 45 -11.66 -10.62 14.30
N VAL A 46 -11.12 -9.42 14.57
CA VAL A 46 -11.76 -8.14 14.24
C VAL A 46 -11.98 -7.99 12.75
N VAL A 47 -10.94 -8.25 11.94
CA VAL A 47 -11.05 -8.18 10.47
C VAL A 47 -12.12 -9.15 9.96
N VAL A 48 -12.13 -10.40 10.45
CA VAL A 48 -13.14 -11.39 10.05
C VAL A 48 -14.54 -10.95 10.47
N LEU A 49 -14.71 -10.41 11.69
CA LEU A 49 -15.99 -9.92 12.18
C LEU A 49 -16.52 -8.77 11.31
N THR A 50 -15.68 -7.78 11.01
CA THR A 50 -16.05 -6.64 10.14
C THR A 50 -16.40 -7.11 8.72
N LEU A 51 -15.66 -8.07 8.16
CA LEU A 51 -15.98 -8.66 6.85
C LEU A 51 -17.31 -9.41 6.84
N LEU A 52 -17.61 -10.16 7.90
CA LEU A 52 -18.89 -10.85 8.04
C LEU A 52 -20.05 -9.84 8.15
N MET A 53 -19.86 -8.79 8.96
CA MET A 53 -20.86 -7.74 9.14
C MET A 53 -21.14 -7.01 7.82
N MET A 54 -20.09 -6.66 7.07
CA MET A 54 -20.21 -6.08 5.73
C MET A 54 -21.08 -6.93 4.79
N VAL A 55 -20.89 -8.26 4.77
CA VAL A 55 -21.72 -9.16 3.96
C VAL A 55 -23.17 -9.11 4.42
N VAL A 56 -23.41 -9.11 5.73
CA VAL A 56 -24.76 -9.00 6.30
C VAL A 56 -25.43 -7.69 5.88
N GLU A 57 -24.73 -6.56 5.91
CA GLU A 57 -25.27 -5.25 5.50
C GLU A 57 -25.60 -5.18 4.02
N ILE A 58 -24.72 -5.69 3.14
CA ILE A 58 -24.98 -5.72 1.70
C ILE A 58 -26.21 -6.58 1.39
N VAL A 59 -26.29 -7.77 1.98
CA VAL A 59 -27.42 -8.69 1.76
C VAL A 59 -28.72 -8.11 2.33
N ALA A 60 -28.68 -7.58 3.56
CA ALA A 60 -29.84 -6.99 4.19
C ALA A 60 -30.29 -5.70 3.49
N GLY A 61 -29.36 -4.85 3.04
CA GLY A 61 -29.66 -3.65 2.27
C GLY A 61 -30.35 -4.00 0.95
N TYR A 62 -29.87 -5.03 0.25
CA TYR A 62 -30.51 -5.51 -0.97
C TYR A 62 -31.93 -6.06 -0.71
N TRP A 63 -32.11 -6.92 0.30
CA TRP A 63 -33.41 -7.52 0.61
C TRP A 63 -34.43 -6.55 1.21
N SER A 64 -33.98 -5.66 2.09
CA SER A 64 -34.83 -4.61 2.67
C SER A 64 -35.15 -3.49 1.69
N GLY A 65 -34.37 -3.40 0.60
CA GLY A 65 -34.43 -2.30 -0.33
C GLY A 65 -33.95 -0.98 0.28
N SER A 66 -32.98 -0.98 1.19
CA SER A 66 -32.37 0.27 1.68
C SER A 66 -31.10 0.59 0.90
N MET A 67 -31.12 1.70 0.16
CA MET A 67 -29.94 2.23 -0.52
C MET A 67 -28.91 2.78 0.46
N ALA A 68 -29.36 3.34 1.59
CA ALA A 68 -28.47 3.86 2.60
C ALA A 68 -27.67 2.74 3.28
N LEU A 69 -28.31 1.61 3.61
CA LEU A 69 -27.65 0.43 4.17
C LEU A 69 -26.71 -0.24 3.14
N LEU A 70 -27.13 -0.31 1.87
CA LEU A 70 -26.25 -0.79 0.79
C LEU A 70 -25.01 0.09 0.65
N ALA A 71 -25.16 1.41 0.78
CA ALA A 71 -24.02 2.34 0.66
C ALA A 71 -23.00 2.11 1.77
N ASP A 72 -23.46 1.87 3.00
CA ASP A 72 -22.60 1.54 4.13
C ASP A 72 -21.84 0.22 3.90
N GLY A 73 -22.55 -0.84 3.51
CA GLY A 73 -21.93 -2.13 3.22
C GLY A 73 -20.91 -2.07 2.06
N TRP A 74 -21.20 -1.34 0.98
CA TRP A 74 -20.27 -1.17 -0.13
C TRP A 74 -19.08 -0.25 0.21
N HIS A 75 -19.27 0.69 1.12
CA HIS A 75 -18.18 1.49 1.68
C HIS A 75 -17.19 0.59 2.41
N MET A 76 -17.67 -0.29 3.28
CA MET A 76 -16.85 -1.28 3.98
C MET A 76 -16.19 -2.28 3.00
N ALA A 77 -16.89 -2.65 1.92
CA ALA A 77 -16.32 -3.48 0.86
C ALA A 77 -15.12 -2.85 0.16
N SER A 78 -15.04 -1.52 0.08
CA SER A 78 -13.86 -0.84 -0.46
C SER A 78 -12.60 -1.11 0.37
N HIS A 79 -12.73 -1.10 1.71
CA HIS A 79 -11.66 -1.42 2.64
C HIS A 79 -11.28 -2.90 2.56
N ALA A 80 -12.28 -3.79 2.51
CA ALA A 80 -12.08 -5.22 2.30
C ALA A 80 -11.33 -5.51 0.98
N ALA A 81 -11.69 -4.82 -0.10
CA ALA A 81 -11.04 -4.97 -1.40
C ALA A 81 -9.58 -4.50 -1.37
N ALA A 82 -9.27 -3.42 -0.67
CA ALA A 82 -7.90 -2.93 -0.50
C ALA A 82 -7.04 -3.92 0.31
N LEU A 83 -7.54 -4.41 1.44
CA LEU A 83 -6.88 -5.43 2.26
C LEU A 83 -6.70 -6.75 1.49
N GLY A 84 -7.74 -7.18 0.79
CA GLY A 84 -7.71 -8.38 -0.05
C GLY A 84 -6.71 -8.27 -1.20
N ALA A 85 -6.62 -7.11 -1.85
CA ALA A 85 -5.62 -6.84 -2.89
C ALA A 85 -4.20 -6.88 -2.33
N ALA A 86 -3.96 -6.29 -1.14
CA ALA A 86 -2.67 -6.35 -0.47
C ALA A 86 -2.28 -7.78 -0.08
N ALA A 87 -3.20 -8.55 0.51
CA ALA A 87 -2.98 -9.94 0.89
C ALA A 87 -2.74 -10.83 -0.34
N PHE A 88 -3.51 -10.62 -1.42
CA PHE A 88 -3.29 -11.28 -2.70
C PHE A 88 -1.90 -10.97 -3.25
N ALA A 89 -1.52 -9.69 -3.29
CA ALA A 89 -0.23 -9.25 -3.81
C ALA A 89 0.93 -9.89 -3.04
N TYR A 90 0.86 -9.88 -1.71
CA TYR A 90 1.86 -10.50 -0.85
C TYR A 90 2.00 -12.00 -1.15
N ARG A 91 0.88 -12.74 -1.13
CA ARG A 91 0.88 -14.18 -1.40
C ARG A 91 1.35 -14.51 -2.81
N TYR A 92 0.96 -13.70 -3.79
CA TYR A 92 1.38 -13.87 -5.18
C TYR A 92 2.88 -13.62 -5.33
N ALA A 93 3.38 -12.54 -4.73
CA ALA A 93 4.78 -12.16 -4.79
C ALA A 93 5.67 -13.22 -4.15
N HIS A 94 5.29 -13.71 -2.98
CA HIS A 94 6.04 -14.75 -2.27
C HIS A 94 6.07 -16.08 -3.02
N ARG A 95 4.99 -16.43 -3.74
CA ARG A 95 4.93 -17.67 -4.54
C ARG A 95 5.79 -17.60 -5.80
N HIS A 96 5.99 -16.41 -6.37
CA HIS A 96 6.66 -16.23 -7.67
C HIS A 96 7.99 -15.47 -7.57
N VAL A 97 8.58 -15.40 -6.37
CA VAL A 97 9.83 -14.66 -6.13
C VAL A 97 11.02 -15.17 -6.98
N HIS A 98 11.01 -16.46 -7.34
CA HIS A 98 12.06 -17.09 -8.17
C HIS A 98 11.64 -17.31 -9.63
N ASP A 99 10.51 -16.75 -10.06
CA ASP A 99 10.03 -16.92 -11.44
C ASP A 99 10.72 -15.94 -12.38
N ALA A 100 11.59 -16.47 -13.26
CA ALA A 100 12.41 -15.71 -14.19
C ALA A 100 11.60 -14.91 -15.23
N ARG A 101 10.29 -15.15 -15.36
CA ARG A 101 9.41 -14.34 -16.24
C ARG A 101 9.24 -12.90 -15.74
N TYR A 102 9.46 -12.65 -14.45
CA TYR A 102 9.41 -11.32 -13.86
C TYR A 102 10.80 -10.71 -13.80
N SER A 103 11.19 -9.94 -14.82
CA SER A 103 12.56 -9.40 -14.95
C SER A 103 13.03 -8.57 -13.75
N PHE A 104 12.12 -7.89 -13.06
CA PHE A 104 12.40 -7.11 -11.84
C PHE A 104 11.61 -7.59 -10.62
N GLY A 105 11.09 -8.82 -10.68
CA GLY A 105 10.21 -9.38 -9.66
C GLY A 105 8.75 -8.93 -9.76
N THR A 106 7.99 -9.25 -8.73
CA THR A 106 6.51 -9.24 -8.72
C THR A 106 5.91 -7.98 -8.08
N GLY A 107 6.73 -6.96 -7.78
CA GLY A 107 6.33 -5.79 -6.99
C GLY A 107 5.11 -5.04 -7.54
N LYS A 108 4.98 -4.90 -8.87
CA LYS A 108 3.85 -4.21 -9.52
C LYS A 108 2.53 -5.01 -9.52
N VAL A 109 2.53 -6.29 -9.13
CA VAL A 109 1.30 -7.11 -9.09
C VAL A 109 0.30 -6.54 -8.09
N GLY A 110 0.77 -5.99 -6.97
CA GLY A 110 -0.11 -5.35 -6.00
C GLY A 110 -0.79 -4.10 -6.53
N ASP A 111 -0.04 -3.25 -7.25
CA ASP A 111 -0.61 -2.06 -7.89
C ASP A 111 -1.65 -2.44 -8.95
N LEU A 112 -1.41 -3.52 -9.72
CA LEU A 112 -2.36 -4.03 -10.71
C LEU A 112 -3.64 -4.59 -10.07
N ALA A 113 -3.51 -5.33 -8.96
CA ALA A 113 -4.67 -5.83 -8.22
C ALA A 113 -5.51 -4.68 -7.66
N ALA A 114 -4.86 -3.69 -7.03
CA ALA A 114 -5.53 -2.51 -6.50
C ALA A 114 -6.16 -1.64 -7.60
N PHE A 115 -5.52 -1.49 -8.77
CA PHE A 115 -6.12 -0.84 -9.93
C PHE A 115 -7.40 -1.57 -10.39
N THR A 116 -7.34 -2.89 -10.56
CA THR A 116 -8.51 -3.69 -10.94
C THR A 116 -9.66 -3.57 -9.93
N SER A 117 -9.36 -3.67 -8.62
CA SER A 117 -10.37 -3.51 -7.57
C SER A 117 -11.00 -2.11 -7.57
N SER A 118 -10.23 -1.07 -7.88
CA SER A 118 -10.75 0.29 -7.98
C SER A 118 -11.75 0.47 -9.13
N LEU A 119 -11.54 -0.22 -10.26
CA LEU A 119 -12.50 -0.19 -11.37
C LEU A 119 -13.81 -0.88 -11.01
N LEU A 120 -13.73 -2.03 -10.33
CA LEU A 120 -14.92 -2.75 -9.84
C LEU A 120 -15.71 -1.89 -8.86
N LEU A 121 -15.03 -1.25 -7.91
CA LEU A 121 -15.66 -0.36 -6.95
C LEU A 121 -16.30 0.87 -7.62
N GLY A 122 -15.66 1.44 -8.63
CA GLY A 122 -16.23 2.51 -9.45
C GLY A 122 -17.50 2.07 -10.19
N ALA A 123 -17.51 0.85 -10.74
CA ALA A 123 -18.71 0.29 -11.38
C ALA A 123 -19.86 0.07 -10.40
N ILE A 124 -19.56 -0.42 -9.19
CA ILE A 124 -20.55 -0.55 -8.10
C ILE A 124 -21.10 0.83 -7.71
N GLY A 125 -20.25 1.83 -7.51
CA GLY A 125 -20.70 3.20 -7.21
C GLY A 125 -21.61 3.78 -8.30
N ALA A 126 -21.28 3.56 -9.58
CA ALA A 126 -22.13 3.98 -10.69
C ALA A 126 -23.49 3.25 -10.71
N ALA A 127 -23.51 1.94 -10.45
CA ALA A 127 -24.74 1.16 -10.35
C ALA A 127 -25.62 1.63 -9.18
N MET A 128 -25.02 1.96 -8.03
CA MET A 128 -25.72 2.50 -6.87
C MET A 128 -26.35 3.88 -7.15
N ILE A 129 -25.63 4.78 -7.84
CA ILE A 129 -26.20 6.07 -8.26
C ILE A 129 -27.41 5.82 -9.15
N TRP A 130 -27.28 4.93 -10.13
CA TRP A 130 -28.39 4.58 -11.02
C TRP A 130 -29.60 4.05 -10.26
N GLU A 131 -29.43 3.06 -9.38
CA GLU A 131 -30.53 2.49 -8.58
C GLU A 131 -31.16 3.51 -7.63
N SER A 132 -30.35 4.35 -7.00
CA SER A 132 -30.82 5.39 -6.09
C SER A 132 -31.64 6.45 -6.83
N VAL A 133 -31.20 6.87 -8.02
CA VAL A 133 -31.97 7.78 -8.89
C VAL A 133 -33.29 7.15 -9.29
N GLN A 134 -33.30 5.87 -9.67
CA GLN A 134 -34.55 5.18 -10.01
C GLN A 134 -35.52 5.14 -8.83
N ARG A 135 -35.03 4.96 -7.60
CA ARG A 135 -35.85 4.98 -6.38
C ARG A 135 -36.37 6.37 -6.02
N LEU A 136 -35.66 7.43 -6.40
CA LEU A 136 -36.19 8.80 -6.27
C LEU A 136 -37.34 9.06 -7.24
N LEU A 137 -37.28 8.51 -8.45
CA LEU A 137 -38.31 8.68 -9.47
C LEU A 137 -39.52 7.76 -9.24
N ALA A 138 -39.27 6.53 -8.77
CA ALA A 138 -40.27 5.52 -8.47
C ALA A 138 -40.01 4.93 -7.07
N PRO A 139 -40.57 5.54 -6.01
CA PRO A 139 -40.35 5.10 -4.64
C PRO A 139 -40.77 3.65 -4.42
N THR A 140 -39.87 2.86 -3.85
CA THR A 140 -40.12 1.48 -3.44
C THR A 140 -40.31 1.39 -1.93
N ALA A 141 -41.04 0.37 -1.47
CA ALA A 141 -41.19 0.11 -0.05
C ALA A 141 -39.86 -0.39 0.55
N ILE A 142 -39.50 0.14 1.72
CA ILE A 142 -38.31 -0.25 2.46
C ILE A 142 -38.75 -1.06 3.69
N ALA A 143 -38.13 -2.22 3.91
CA ALA A 143 -38.31 -3.01 5.12
C ALA A 143 -37.53 -2.38 6.29
N TYR A 144 -38.07 -1.29 6.85
CA TYR A 144 -37.36 -0.44 7.80
C TYR A 144 -36.93 -1.15 9.09
N ASN A 145 -37.70 -2.13 9.59
CA ASN A 145 -37.35 -2.83 10.83
C ASN A 145 -36.06 -3.63 10.65
N GLU A 146 -36.04 -4.43 9.59
CA GLU A 146 -34.96 -5.33 9.23
C GLU A 146 -33.69 -4.53 8.91
N ALA A 147 -33.83 -3.48 8.09
CA ALA A 147 -32.71 -2.60 7.75
C ALA A 147 -32.12 -1.89 8.98
N LEU A 148 -32.97 -1.38 9.88
CA LEU A 148 -32.52 -0.62 11.05
C LEU A 148 -31.80 -1.52 12.07
N ILE A 149 -32.28 -2.75 12.27
CA ILE A 149 -31.59 -3.73 13.14
C ILE A 149 -30.18 -4.00 12.61
N VAL A 150 -30.04 -4.22 11.30
CA VAL A 150 -28.75 -4.50 10.69
C VAL A 150 -27.83 -3.28 10.72
N ALA A 151 -28.33 -2.09 10.41
CA ALA A 151 -27.54 -0.85 10.47
C ALA A 151 -27.00 -0.55 11.89
N VAL A 152 -27.83 -0.76 12.92
CA VAL A 152 -27.41 -0.60 14.31
C VAL A 152 -26.39 -1.66 14.71
N LEU A 153 -26.59 -2.92 14.30
CA LEU A 153 -25.63 -3.99 14.56
C LEU A 153 -24.28 -3.70 13.89
N GLY A 154 -24.29 -3.21 12.65
CA GLY A 154 -23.12 -2.78 11.90
C GLY A 154 -22.32 -1.71 12.62
N LEU A 155 -23.00 -0.63 13.03
CA LEU A 155 -22.39 0.44 13.82
C LEU A 155 -21.78 -0.08 15.13
N VAL A 156 -22.50 -0.95 15.87
CA VAL A 156 -21.99 -1.55 17.11
C VAL A 156 -20.74 -2.38 16.86
N VAL A 157 -20.73 -3.20 15.80
CA VAL A 157 -19.57 -4.01 15.42
C VAL A 157 -18.38 -3.11 15.05
N ASN A 158 -18.57 -2.09 14.22
CA ASN A 158 -17.48 -1.18 13.84
C ASN A 158 -16.90 -0.43 15.04
N LEU A 159 -17.75 0.05 15.96
CA LEU A 159 -17.31 0.70 17.19
C LEU A 159 -16.57 -0.28 18.12
N ALA A 160 -17.09 -1.50 18.29
CA ALA A 160 -16.45 -2.51 19.12
C ALA A 160 -15.08 -2.93 18.55
N SER A 161 -15.00 -3.13 17.24
CA SER A 161 -13.75 -3.39 16.52
C SER A 161 -12.74 -2.26 16.74
N ALA A 162 -13.18 -1.00 16.63
CA ALA A 162 -12.31 0.15 16.87
C ALA A 162 -11.80 0.24 18.31
N LEU A 163 -12.66 -0.03 19.30
CA LEU A 163 -12.27 -0.02 20.71
C LEU A 163 -11.30 -1.15 21.04
N LEU A 164 -11.51 -2.34 20.47
CA LEU A 164 -10.62 -3.47 20.65
C LEU A 164 -9.22 -3.19 20.07
N LEU A 165 -9.16 -2.45 18.96
CA LEU A 165 -7.90 -2.03 18.33
C LEU A 165 -7.19 -0.88 19.07
N ARG A 166 -7.92 -0.06 19.83
CA ARG A 166 -7.33 1.04 20.63
C ARG A 166 -6.67 0.58 21.93
N HIS A 167 -7.19 -0.48 22.56
CA HIS A 167 -6.74 -0.90 23.90
C HIS A 167 -5.35 -1.54 23.93
N ASP A 168 -4.79 -1.93 22.78
CA ASP A 168 -3.46 -2.54 22.66
C ASP A 168 -2.33 -1.48 22.49
N HIS A 169 -2.57 -0.19 22.75
CA HIS A 169 -1.54 0.87 22.70
C HIS A 169 -1.32 1.63 24.03
N ASP A 170 -2.06 1.30 25.10
CA ASP A 170 -2.03 2.04 26.37
C ASP A 170 -1.20 1.38 27.49
N HIS A 171 -0.42 0.34 27.20
CA HIS A 171 0.41 -0.36 28.20
C HIS A 171 1.82 -0.65 27.69
N ASP A 172 2.72 0.34 27.77
CA ASP A 172 4.14 0.06 28.01
C ASP A 172 4.84 1.25 28.70
N HIS A 173 4.47 1.47 29.97
CA HIS A 173 5.31 2.17 30.92
C HIS A 173 5.17 1.46 32.26
N ASP A 174 6.11 0.55 32.55
CA ASP A 174 6.61 0.39 33.91
C ASP A 174 8.11 0.06 33.86
N HIS A 175 8.83 0.73 34.75
CA HIS A 175 10.28 0.74 34.91
C HIS A 175 10.80 -0.61 35.43
N ASP A 176 12.05 -0.97 35.11
CA ASP A 176 13.08 -1.28 36.11
C ASP A 176 14.47 -1.56 35.47
N ASP A 177 15.45 -0.82 35.98
CA ASP A 177 16.90 -1.03 36.11
C ASP A 177 17.78 -1.53 34.94
N HIS A 178 18.76 -0.71 34.53
CA HIS A 178 20.18 -0.93 34.86
C HIS A 178 21.08 0.22 34.41
N ASP A 179 22.09 0.49 35.24
CA ASP A 179 23.14 1.52 35.16
C ASP A 179 24.00 1.53 33.89
N ASP A 180 24.47 2.74 33.55
CA ASP A 180 25.85 3.12 33.16
C ASP A 180 26.00 3.99 31.89
N HIS A 181 26.49 5.22 32.14
CA HIS A 181 27.36 6.10 31.34
C HIS A 181 26.87 6.98 30.15
N ASP A 182 27.12 8.28 30.39
CA ASP A 182 27.64 9.34 29.53
C ASP A 182 26.73 10.19 28.60
N ASP A 183 26.89 11.50 28.80
CA ASP A 183 26.39 12.70 28.10
C ASP A 183 26.02 12.53 26.63
N HIS A 184 24.82 12.98 26.20
CA HIS A 184 24.60 13.79 24.98
C HIS A 184 23.19 14.42 24.91
N GLU A 185 23.17 15.62 24.35
CA GLU A 185 22.06 16.58 24.25
C GLU A 185 20.87 16.12 23.37
N HIS A 186 19.68 16.59 23.77
CA HIS A 186 18.37 16.34 23.17
C HIS A 186 18.25 16.67 21.67
N HIS A 187 17.69 15.75 20.90
CA HIS A 187 16.93 16.05 19.70
C HIS A 187 15.64 15.21 19.68
N HIS A 188 14.52 15.91 19.72
CA HIS A 188 13.16 15.38 19.66
C HIS A 188 12.91 14.62 18.34
N ASP A 189 12.46 13.37 18.45
CA ASP A 189 11.76 12.67 17.38
C ASP A 189 10.38 12.19 17.90
N ASP A 190 9.61 13.17 18.40
CA ASP A 190 8.21 13.01 18.77
C ASP A 190 7.35 13.18 17.51
N GLY A 191 6.86 12.09 16.91
CA GLY A 191 5.86 12.22 15.83
C GLY A 191 5.36 10.96 15.12
N HIS A 192 6.04 9.82 15.23
CA HIS A 192 5.66 8.65 14.43
C HIS A 192 4.48 7.82 14.98
N HIS A 193 4.24 7.81 16.30
CA HIS A 193 3.10 7.11 16.89
C HIS A 193 1.75 7.81 16.62
N ASP A 194 1.76 9.14 16.53
CA ASP A 194 0.54 9.94 16.39
C ASP A 194 -0.13 9.78 15.02
N HIS A 195 0.63 9.53 13.97
CA HIS A 195 0.09 9.42 12.61
C HIS A 195 -0.67 8.11 12.39
N ASN A 196 -0.20 7.00 12.98
CA ASN A 196 -0.83 5.70 12.83
C ASN A 196 -2.14 5.63 13.63
N LEU A 197 -2.14 6.15 14.86
CA LEU A 197 -3.34 6.31 15.68
C LEU A 197 -4.35 7.25 15.04
N ARG A 198 -3.89 8.39 14.49
CA ARG A 198 -4.75 9.33 13.79
C ARG A 198 -5.35 8.73 12.52
N ALA A 199 -4.60 7.93 11.76
CA ALA A 199 -5.10 7.24 10.58
C ALA A 199 -6.17 6.20 10.93
N ALA A 200 -5.94 5.38 11.96
CA ALA A 200 -6.91 4.41 12.45
C ALA A 200 -8.19 5.09 12.98
N TYR A 201 -8.05 6.17 13.74
CA TYR A 201 -9.18 6.95 14.26
C TYR A 201 -10.02 7.59 13.13
N LEU A 202 -9.36 8.21 12.14
CA LEU A 202 -10.05 8.82 11.00
C LEU A 202 -10.78 7.79 10.14
N HIS A 203 -10.22 6.58 10.02
CA HIS A 203 -10.85 5.47 9.32
C HIS A 203 -12.12 5.00 10.04
N VAL A 204 -12.04 4.75 11.35
CA VAL A 204 -13.22 4.39 12.17
C VAL A 204 -14.29 5.47 12.13
N LEU A 205 -13.89 6.74 12.19
CA LEU A 205 -14.83 7.86 12.11
C LEU A 205 -15.56 7.89 10.76
N ALA A 206 -14.86 7.58 9.66
CA ALA A 206 -15.46 7.51 8.33
C ALA A 206 -16.51 6.39 8.26
N ASP A 207 -16.17 5.18 8.73
CA ASP A 207 -17.07 4.03 8.77
C ASP A 207 -18.27 4.28 9.70
N ALA A 208 -18.07 4.90 10.85
CA ALA A 208 -19.16 5.24 11.77
C ALA A 208 -20.10 6.31 11.18
N LEU A 209 -19.55 7.29 10.46
CA LEU A 209 -20.33 8.35 9.84
C LEU A 209 -21.29 7.80 8.79
N THR A 210 -20.85 6.84 7.96
CA THR A 210 -21.72 6.21 6.94
C THR A 210 -22.84 5.41 7.60
N SER A 211 -22.55 4.62 8.64
CA SER A 211 -23.59 3.88 9.39
C SER A 211 -24.58 4.82 10.09
N ILE A 212 -24.10 5.92 10.70
CA ILE A 212 -24.98 6.92 11.33
C ILE A 212 -25.90 7.56 10.30
N LEU A 213 -25.38 7.95 9.13
CA LEU A 213 -26.21 8.51 8.05
C LEU A 213 -27.28 7.52 7.59
N ALA A 214 -26.94 6.23 7.48
CA ALA A 214 -27.89 5.19 7.12
C ALA A 214 -28.99 5.01 8.18
N ILE A 215 -28.64 4.97 9.47
CA ILE A 215 -29.60 4.90 10.57
C ILE A 215 -30.54 6.10 10.57
N VAL A 216 -30.00 7.32 10.42
CA VAL A 216 -30.81 8.55 10.36
C VAL A 216 -31.77 8.52 9.17
N ALA A 217 -31.32 8.07 8.00
CA ALA A 217 -32.17 7.93 6.82
C ALA A 217 -33.33 6.95 7.05
N LEU A 218 -33.04 5.78 7.63
CA LEU A 218 -34.04 4.75 7.95
C LEU A 218 -35.05 5.23 9.00
N LEU A 219 -34.59 5.93 10.04
CA LEU A 219 -35.48 6.51 11.06
C LEU A 219 -36.38 7.60 10.48
N ALA A 220 -35.84 8.48 9.65
CA ALA A 220 -36.61 9.53 8.99
C ALA A 220 -37.66 8.95 8.02
N GLY A 221 -37.27 7.94 7.23
CA GLY A 221 -38.20 7.19 6.37
C GLY A 221 -39.32 6.52 7.16
N ARG A 222 -38.99 5.86 8.28
CA ARG A 222 -39.94 5.15 9.13
C ARG A 222 -40.92 6.08 9.85
N HIS A 223 -40.44 7.13 10.52
CA HIS A 223 -41.25 7.94 11.44
C HIS A 223 -41.91 9.14 10.76
N MET A 224 -41.23 9.77 9.79
CA MET A 224 -41.70 10.98 9.12
C MET A 224 -42.28 10.68 7.72
N GLY A 225 -42.15 9.43 7.24
CA GLY A 225 -42.53 9.04 5.88
C GLY A 225 -41.58 9.60 4.82
N TRP A 226 -40.38 10.04 5.20
CA TRP A 226 -39.40 10.65 4.28
C TRP A 226 -38.62 9.58 3.50
N VAL A 227 -39.35 8.79 2.70
CA VAL A 227 -38.81 7.65 1.93
C VAL A 227 -37.70 8.07 0.96
N TRP A 228 -37.70 9.33 0.51
CA TRP A 228 -36.70 9.86 -0.41
C TRP A 228 -35.31 10.07 0.22
N ILE A 229 -35.19 10.09 1.55
CA ILE A 229 -33.89 10.31 2.21
C ILE A 229 -32.96 9.11 2.03
N ASP A 230 -33.50 7.88 2.08
CA ASP A 230 -32.72 6.66 1.87
C ASP A 230 -31.95 6.64 0.53
N PRO A 231 -32.58 6.86 -0.64
CA PRO A 231 -31.85 6.95 -1.89
C PRO A 231 -30.96 8.19 -2.00
N VAL A 232 -31.26 9.31 -1.32
CA VAL A 232 -30.33 10.45 -1.27
C VAL A 232 -29.05 10.08 -0.52
N VAL A 233 -29.15 9.43 0.64
CA VAL A 233 -27.98 8.94 1.37
C VAL A 233 -27.24 7.87 0.56
N GLY A 234 -27.97 7.02 -0.17
CA GLY A 234 -27.40 6.09 -1.15
C GLY A 234 -26.53 6.78 -2.22
N ILE A 235 -27.02 7.88 -2.81
CA ILE A 235 -26.24 8.69 -3.78
C ILE A 235 -25.01 9.29 -3.12
N VAL A 236 -25.15 9.88 -1.93
CA VAL A 236 -24.02 10.47 -1.20
C VAL A 236 -22.94 9.41 -0.93
N GLY A 237 -23.32 8.25 -0.41
CA GLY A 237 -22.38 7.15 -0.17
C GLY A 237 -21.74 6.64 -1.46
N ALA A 238 -22.50 6.50 -2.55
CA ALA A 238 -21.97 6.10 -3.85
C ALA A 238 -20.97 7.12 -4.43
N LEU A 239 -21.18 8.43 -4.21
CA LEU A 239 -20.23 9.47 -4.59
C LEU A 239 -18.93 9.38 -3.77
N VAL A 240 -19.02 9.13 -2.47
CA VAL A 240 -17.85 8.91 -1.60
C VAL A 240 -17.04 7.70 -2.08
N ILE A 241 -17.73 6.57 -2.30
CA ILE A 241 -17.12 5.34 -2.86
C ILE A 241 -16.47 5.63 -4.22
N GLY A 242 -17.15 6.36 -5.09
CA GLY A 242 -16.64 6.74 -6.41
C GLY A 242 -15.39 7.61 -6.34
N GLN A 243 -15.34 8.59 -5.43
CA GLN A 243 -14.14 9.41 -5.20
C GLN A 243 -12.95 8.57 -4.74
N TRP A 244 -13.19 7.61 -3.84
CA TRP A 244 -12.15 6.70 -3.36
C TRP A 244 -11.66 5.76 -4.45
N ALA A 245 -12.58 5.19 -5.23
CA ALA A 245 -12.27 4.37 -6.39
C ALA A 245 -11.40 5.15 -7.40
N LEU A 246 -11.78 6.38 -7.75
CA LEU A 246 -10.99 7.22 -8.66
C LEU A 246 -9.62 7.59 -8.07
N GLY A 247 -9.56 7.89 -6.78
CA GLY A 247 -8.31 8.19 -6.07
C GLY A 247 -7.37 6.99 -6.03
N LEU A 248 -7.90 5.78 -5.81
CA LEU A 248 -7.13 4.54 -5.85
C LEU A 248 -6.66 4.25 -7.28
N ALA A 249 -7.55 4.32 -8.27
CA ALA A 249 -7.26 4.10 -9.68
C ALA A 249 -6.14 5.02 -10.18
N ARG A 250 -6.22 6.33 -9.88
CA ARG A 250 -5.19 7.31 -10.29
C ARG A 250 -3.84 7.02 -9.65
N ARG A 251 -3.82 6.70 -8.35
CA ARG A 251 -2.58 6.39 -7.63
C ARG A 251 -1.93 5.14 -8.17
N THR A 252 -2.68 4.05 -8.36
CA THR A 252 -2.11 2.79 -8.87
C THR A 252 -1.78 2.86 -10.35
N ALA A 253 -2.57 3.56 -11.17
CA ALA A 253 -2.24 3.84 -12.57
C ALA A 253 -0.92 4.63 -12.71
N ALA A 254 -0.71 5.66 -11.88
CA ALA A 254 0.55 6.41 -11.89
C ALA A 254 1.76 5.51 -11.60
N VAL A 255 1.58 4.44 -10.82
CA VAL A 255 2.65 3.47 -10.53
C VAL A 255 2.87 2.54 -11.70
N LEU A 256 1.79 2.00 -12.26
CA LEU A 256 1.85 1.11 -13.41
C LEU A 256 2.45 1.80 -14.65
N LEU A 257 2.18 3.10 -14.80
CA LEU A 257 2.70 3.96 -15.86
C LEU A 257 4.05 4.62 -15.53
N ASP A 258 4.69 4.23 -14.41
CA ASP A 258 6.00 4.74 -13.99
C ASP A 258 6.07 6.27 -13.76
N ALA A 259 4.93 6.91 -13.48
CA ALA A 259 4.77 8.33 -13.17
C ALA A 259 4.69 8.63 -11.66
N SER A 260 5.05 7.68 -10.80
CA SER A 260 4.86 7.75 -9.34
C SER A 260 6.08 8.17 -8.52
N VAL A 261 7.20 8.48 -9.19
CA VAL A 261 8.46 8.81 -8.53
C VAL A 261 8.45 10.25 -8.03
N ASP A 262 8.93 10.46 -6.79
CA ASP A 262 9.08 11.79 -6.21
C ASP A 262 10.12 12.61 -7.00
N PRO A 263 9.75 13.79 -7.54
CA PRO A 263 10.68 14.69 -8.20
C PRO A 263 11.95 15.00 -7.37
N ARG A 264 11.83 15.07 -6.04
CA ARG A 264 12.97 15.33 -5.15
C ARG A 264 14.02 14.22 -5.20
N LEU A 265 13.59 12.97 -5.35
CA LEU A 265 14.48 11.83 -5.49
C LEU A 265 15.21 11.88 -6.84
N THR A 266 14.48 12.17 -7.92
CA THR A 266 15.04 12.38 -9.27
C THR A 266 16.10 13.48 -9.25
N ASP A 267 15.81 14.61 -8.62
CA ASP A 267 16.73 15.73 -8.52
C ASP A 267 17.96 15.41 -7.65
N ARG A 268 17.76 14.64 -6.56
CA ARG A 268 18.87 14.16 -5.71
C ARG A 268 19.80 13.24 -6.50
N VAL A 269 19.25 12.28 -7.25
CA VAL A 269 20.02 11.36 -8.09
C VAL A 269 20.79 12.12 -9.16
N ARG A 270 20.15 13.08 -9.85
CA ARG A 270 20.81 13.94 -10.83
C ARG A 270 22.00 14.68 -10.22
N ARG A 271 21.81 15.37 -9.09
CA ARG A 271 22.89 16.11 -8.41
C ARG A 271 24.06 15.21 -8.00
N LEU A 272 23.78 14.02 -7.49
CA LEU A 272 24.82 13.07 -7.10
C LEU A 272 25.60 12.54 -8.30
N LEU A 273 24.93 12.29 -9.43
CA LEU A 273 25.60 11.86 -10.65
C LEU A 273 26.48 12.95 -11.26
N GLU A 274 25.99 14.20 -11.30
CA GLU A 274 26.74 15.35 -11.85
C GLU A 274 27.90 15.80 -10.93
N GLY A 275 27.89 15.40 -9.65
CA GLY A 275 29.01 15.59 -8.73
C GLY A 275 29.46 17.05 -8.64
N SER A 276 30.77 17.28 -8.76
CA SER A 276 31.38 18.62 -8.80
C SER A 276 31.38 19.26 -10.21
N GLY A 277 30.51 18.80 -11.10
CA GLY A 277 30.44 19.25 -12.50
C GLY A 277 31.35 18.46 -13.45
N ASP A 278 31.77 17.26 -13.07
CA ASP A 278 32.65 16.40 -13.87
C ASP A 278 31.90 15.58 -14.93
N ALA A 279 30.59 15.46 -14.79
CA ALA A 279 29.70 14.83 -15.75
C ALA A 279 28.37 15.59 -15.85
N HIS A 280 27.72 15.51 -17.01
CA HIS A 280 26.37 16.02 -17.23
C HIS A 280 25.41 14.87 -17.53
N VAL A 281 24.25 14.88 -16.88
CA VAL A 281 23.21 13.87 -17.09
C VAL A 281 22.45 14.20 -18.38
N ALA A 282 22.73 13.43 -19.44
CA ALA A 282 22.08 13.57 -20.74
C ALA A 282 20.69 12.93 -20.75
N ASP A 283 20.54 11.78 -20.09
CA ASP A 283 19.26 11.08 -19.94
C ASP A 283 19.15 10.45 -18.55
N LEU A 284 17.96 10.49 -17.96
CA LEU A 284 17.69 9.96 -16.61
C LEU A 284 16.26 9.44 -16.50
N HIS A 285 16.15 8.14 -16.36
CA HIS A 285 14.91 7.43 -16.14
C HIS A 285 14.94 6.81 -14.75
N LEU A 286 14.01 7.23 -13.89
CA LEU A 286 13.83 6.69 -12.54
C LEU A 286 12.39 6.19 -12.42
N TRP A 287 12.22 4.95 -11.98
CA TRP A 287 10.89 4.35 -11.83
C TRP A 287 10.81 3.44 -10.60
N ARG A 288 9.59 3.07 -10.21
CA ARG A 288 9.32 2.24 -9.02
C ARG A 288 9.13 0.77 -9.39
N LEU A 289 9.82 -0.12 -8.68
CA LEU A 289 9.70 -1.57 -8.84
C LEU A 289 8.75 -2.19 -7.81
N ALA A 290 8.82 -1.73 -6.57
CA ALA A 290 8.02 -2.16 -5.44
C ALA A 290 7.90 -1.01 -4.42
N PRO A 291 7.05 -1.09 -3.39
CA PRO A 291 7.00 -0.09 -2.33
C PRO A 291 8.40 0.18 -1.76
N GLY A 292 8.85 1.44 -1.82
CA GLY A 292 10.17 1.87 -1.35
C GLY A 292 11.36 1.42 -2.21
N LYS A 293 11.18 0.64 -3.27
CA LYS A 293 12.26 0.14 -4.13
C LYS A 293 12.16 0.73 -5.54
N HIS A 294 13.25 1.33 -5.99
CA HIS A 294 13.35 2.09 -7.24
C HIS A 294 14.49 1.57 -8.12
N ALA A 295 14.33 1.77 -9.43
CA ALA A 295 15.35 1.48 -10.43
C ALA A 295 15.66 2.73 -11.23
N VAL A 296 16.94 2.88 -11.60
CA VAL A 296 17.44 4.01 -12.37
C VAL A 296 18.25 3.53 -13.58
N ILE A 297 18.01 4.18 -14.71
CA ILE A 297 18.86 4.17 -15.90
C ILE A 297 19.31 5.61 -16.14
N ALA A 298 20.61 5.82 -16.27
CA ALA A 298 21.17 7.14 -16.56
C ALA A 298 22.25 7.05 -17.64
N SER A 299 22.23 8.02 -18.55
CA SER A 299 23.27 8.25 -19.54
C SER A 299 23.98 9.57 -19.23
N LEU A 300 25.30 9.50 -19.09
CA LEU A 300 26.16 10.59 -18.66
C LEU A 300 27.10 11.00 -19.79
N ARG A 301 27.37 12.30 -19.87
CA ARG A 301 28.36 12.90 -20.79
C ARG A 301 29.44 13.58 -19.98
N ALA A 302 30.69 13.22 -20.20
CA ALA A 302 31.83 13.79 -19.49
C ALA A 302 33.04 13.92 -20.41
N SER A 303 33.93 14.89 -20.19
CA SER A 303 35.19 14.98 -20.94
C SER A 303 36.16 13.83 -20.60
N ALA A 304 36.13 13.38 -19.34
CA ALA A 304 36.85 12.22 -18.85
C ALA A 304 35.89 11.36 -18.00
N PRO A 305 35.09 10.48 -18.62
CA PRO A 305 34.06 9.72 -17.90
C PRO A 305 34.68 8.77 -16.88
N LEU A 306 34.12 8.77 -15.67
CA LEU A 306 34.45 7.77 -14.66
C LEU A 306 33.92 6.39 -15.06
N SER A 307 34.43 5.35 -14.39
CA SER A 307 33.89 4.00 -14.55
C SER A 307 32.44 3.92 -14.06
N ALA A 308 31.63 3.04 -14.64
CA ALA A 308 30.25 2.83 -14.20
C ALA A 308 30.16 2.49 -12.70
N ALA A 309 31.14 1.77 -12.15
CA ALA A 309 31.22 1.47 -10.72
C ALA A 309 31.41 2.72 -9.85
N ALA A 310 32.22 3.68 -10.30
CA ALA A 310 32.43 4.93 -9.57
C ALA A 310 31.16 5.80 -9.53
N TYR A 311 30.41 5.89 -10.63
CA TYR A 311 29.12 6.58 -10.62
C TYR A 311 28.08 5.86 -9.76
N LYS A 312 28.05 4.52 -9.78
CA LYS A 312 27.19 3.72 -8.88
C LYS A 312 27.51 4.00 -7.40
N ALA A 313 28.79 4.16 -7.05
CA ALA A 313 29.21 4.48 -5.69
C ALA A 313 28.66 5.84 -5.22
N ARG A 314 28.50 6.83 -6.10
CA ARG A 314 27.86 8.12 -5.76
C ARG A 314 26.39 8.00 -5.36
N LEU A 315 25.73 6.92 -5.78
CA LEU A 315 24.32 6.66 -5.51
C LEU A 315 24.11 5.67 -4.35
N ALA A 316 25.17 5.17 -3.71
CA ALA A 316 25.09 4.14 -2.67
C ALA A 316 24.23 4.59 -1.47
N ASP A 317 24.32 5.87 -1.09
CA ASP A 317 23.59 6.44 0.05
C ASP A 317 22.18 6.92 -0.30
N VAL A 318 21.69 6.64 -1.51
CA VAL A 318 20.32 6.97 -1.90
C VAL A 318 19.38 5.84 -1.49
N PRO A 319 18.49 6.06 -0.51
CA PRO A 319 17.65 5.00 0.01
C PRO A 319 16.73 4.43 -1.08
N GLY A 320 16.61 3.11 -1.11
CA GLY A 320 15.64 2.42 -1.96
C GLY A 320 16.05 2.25 -3.43
N LEU A 321 17.22 2.75 -3.88
CA LEU A 321 17.75 2.37 -5.20
C LEU A 321 18.27 0.94 -5.17
N VAL A 322 17.59 0.02 -5.86
CA VAL A 322 17.96 -1.40 -5.90
C VAL A 322 18.55 -1.84 -7.23
N HIS A 323 18.26 -1.10 -8.30
CA HIS A 323 18.77 -1.42 -9.63
C HIS A 323 19.29 -0.17 -10.31
N VAL A 324 20.59 -0.15 -10.59
CA VAL A 324 21.29 1.02 -11.13
C VAL A 324 22.04 0.62 -12.40
N THR A 325 21.63 1.19 -13.52
CA THR A 325 22.30 1.06 -14.82
C THR A 325 22.83 2.42 -15.23
N ILE A 326 24.13 2.49 -15.53
CA ILE A 326 24.79 3.74 -15.89
C ILE A 326 25.59 3.51 -17.16
N GLU A 327 25.37 4.38 -18.12
CA GLU A 327 26.17 4.53 -19.32
C GLU A 327 26.90 5.88 -19.25
N ALA A 328 28.17 5.92 -19.63
CA ALA A 328 28.95 7.14 -19.62
C ALA A 328 29.75 7.27 -20.91
N GLU A 329 29.49 8.36 -21.65
CA GLU A 329 30.14 8.65 -22.92
C GLU A 329 31.13 9.81 -22.76
N ALA A 330 32.27 9.68 -23.43
CA ALA A 330 33.25 10.76 -23.55
C ALA A 330 32.76 11.79 -24.56
N VAL A 331 32.70 13.07 -24.18
CA VAL A 331 32.45 14.18 -25.11
C VAL A 331 33.78 14.68 -25.65
N ALA A 332 33.98 14.57 -26.97
CA ALA A 332 35.12 15.21 -27.62
C ALA A 332 34.99 16.73 -27.47
N THR A 333 35.96 17.35 -26.80
CA THR A 333 36.12 18.81 -26.84
C THR A 333 36.44 19.21 -28.28
N VAL A 334 35.51 19.90 -28.92
CA VAL A 334 35.69 20.55 -30.24
C VAL A 334 36.62 21.74 -30.10
#